data_AF-A0A150SAC7-F1
#
_entry.id   AF-A0A150SAC7-F1
#
_cell.length_a   1.000
_cell.length_b   1.000
_cell.length_c   1.000
_cell.angle_alpha   90.00
_cell.angle_beta   90.00
_cell.angle_gamma   90.00
#
_symmetry.space_group_name_H-M   'P 1'
#
loop_
_entity.id
_entity.type
_entity.pdbx_description
1 polymer ?
#
loop_
_entity_poly.entity_id
_entity_poly.type
_entity_poly.pdbx_seq_one_letter_code
_entity_poly.pdbx_strand_id
1 'polypeptide(L)'
;MAEADFAAFVFGPDDRVASRSENYEAPRDNVVLEIGMFLSHLGRDRTYMVMEHKGDLKIPTDLLGIAPITYVSAKDSKLEVTLGTVCTELAKRVRELGAM
;
A
#
# COMPACT_ATOMS: atom_id res chain seq x y z
N MET A 1 19.85 6.72 6.12
CA MET A 1 18.46 7.14 5.81
C MET A 1 18.20 6.69 4.40
N ALA A 2 17.00 6.19 4.09
CA ALA A 2 16.72 5.51 2.81
C ALA A 2 17.06 6.42 1.62
N GLU A 3 17.82 5.91 0.65
CA GLU A 3 18.18 6.61 -0.61
C GLU A 3 16.99 6.70 -1.60
N ALA A 4 15.75 6.71 -1.11
CA ALA A 4 14.55 6.61 -1.94
C ALA A 4 13.76 7.92 -1.92
N ASP A 5 13.42 8.42 -3.10
CA ASP A 5 12.57 9.63 -3.28
C ASP A 5 11.07 9.34 -3.14
N PHE A 6 10.69 8.06 -3.24
CA PHE A 6 9.32 7.55 -3.21
C PHE A 6 9.29 6.16 -2.58
N ALA A 7 8.15 5.79 -2.00
CA ALA A 7 7.94 4.44 -1.49
C ALA A 7 6.53 3.94 -1.80
N ALA A 8 6.42 2.66 -2.14
CA ALA A 8 5.15 1.97 -2.32
C ALA A 8 5.14 0.71 -1.47
N PHE A 9 4.11 0.56 -0.65
CA PHE A 9 3.94 -0.56 0.28
C PHE A 9 2.78 -1.43 -0.18
N VAL A 10 3.03 -2.72 -0.33
CA VAL A 10 1.99 -3.69 -0.72
C VAL A 10 1.36 -4.26 0.55
N PHE A 11 0.07 -4.04 0.70
CA PHE A 11 -0.73 -4.52 1.82
C PHE A 11 -1.51 -5.76 1.36
N GLY A 12 -1.14 -6.92 1.91
CA GLY A 12 -1.79 -8.20 1.69
C GLY A 12 -2.40 -8.78 2.96
N PRO A 13 -3.21 -9.86 2.84
CA PRO A 13 -3.75 -10.62 3.97
C PRO A 13 -2.69 -11.56 4.55
N ASP A 14 -1.59 -10.97 5.01
CA ASP A 14 -0.40 -11.71 5.41
C ASP A 14 -0.46 -12.15 6.88
N ASP A 15 -1.20 -11.42 7.71
CA ASP A 15 -1.40 -11.71 9.13
C ASP A 15 -2.90 -11.74 9.49
N ARG A 16 -3.22 -12.45 10.58
CA ARG A 16 -4.58 -12.53 11.13
C ARG A 16 -4.61 -11.84 12.49
N VAL A 17 -5.46 -10.83 12.62
CA VAL A 17 -5.60 -10.05 13.85
C VAL A 17 -6.94 -10.36 14.51
N ALA A 18 -6.89 -10.84 15.74
CA ALA A 18 -8.07 -11.00 16.58
C ALA A 18 -8.43 -9.66 17.23
N SER A 19 -9.67 -9.19 17.03
CA SER A 19 -10.17 -7.95 17.60
C SER A 19 -11.63 -8.10 17.99
N ARG A 20 -11.97 -7.81 19.26
CA ARG A 20 -13.35 -7.86 19.79
C ARG A 20 -14.10 -9.16 19.40
N SER A 21 -13.39 -10.30 19.47
CA SER A 21 -13.90 -11.65 19.16
C SER A 21 -14.06 -11.98 17.67
N GLU A 22 -13.67 -11.10 16.76
CA GLU A 22 -13.63 -11.35 15.32
C GLU A 22 -12.17 -11.45 14.82
N ASN A 23 -11.93 -12.33 13.84
CA ASN A 23 -10.64 -12.45 13.16
C ASN A 23 -10.70 -11.67 11.86
N TYR A 24 -9.74 -10.78 11.65
CA TYR A 24 -9.59 -10.01 10.43
C TYR A 24 -8.27 -10.38 9.77
N GLU A 25 -8.27 -10.39 8.43
CA GLU A 25 -7.02 -10.38 7.69
C GLU A 25 -6.42 -8.96 7.77
N ALA A 26 -5.11 -8.87 7.90
CA ALA A 26 -4.40 -7.61 8.05
C ALA A 26 -3.05 -7.66 7.31
N PRO A 27 -2.55 -6.49 6.88
CA PRO A 27 -1.15 -6.36 6.50
C PRO A 27 -0.24 -6.73 7.67
N ARG A 28 0.98 -7.18 7.37
CA ARG A 28 1.96 -7.46 8.42
C ARG A 28 2.29 -6.24 9.26
N ASP A 29 2.51 -6.46 10.55
CA ASP A 29 2.87 -5.39 11.49
C ASP A 29 4.13 -4.61 11.07
N ASN A 30 5.14 -5.29 10.51
CA ASN A 30 6.36 -4.62 10.06
C ASN A 30 6.11 -3.71 8.85
N VAL A 31 5.19 -4.08 7.94
CA VAL A 31 4.82 -3.24 6.79
C VAL A 31 4.08 -1.99 7.25
N VAL A 32 3.21 -2.12 8.26
CA VAL A 32 2.53 -1.00 8.92
C VAL A 32 3.54 -0.05 9.59
N LEU A 33 4.57 -0.60 10.26
CA LEU A 33 5.64 0.21 10.85
C LEU A 33 6.46 0.95 9.77
N GLU A 34 6.86 0.24 8.72
CA GLU A 34 7.69 0.79 7.64
C GLU A 34 6.96 1.92 6.90
N ILE A 35 5.68 1.76 6.53
CA ILE A 35 4.93 2.86 5.90
C ILE A 35 4.85 4.08 6.83
N GLY A 36 4.68 3.87 8.15
CA GLY A 36 4.71 4.93 9.15
C GLY A 36 6.04 5.71 9.15
N MET A 37 7.16 4.99 9.10
CA MET A 37 8.49 5.58 9.02
C MET A 37 8.69 6.36 7.72
N PHE A 38 8.25 5.82 6.58
CA PHE A 38 8.39 6.50 5.29
C PHE A 38 7.48 7.71 5.16
N LEU A 39 6.27 7.69 5.73
CA LEU A 39 5.42 8.88 5.82
C LEU A 39 6.10 10.00 6.62
N SER A 40 6.80 9.65 7.71
CA SER A 40 7.52 10.64 8.51
C SER A 40 8.71 11.27 7.77
N HIS A 41 9.29 10.53 6.82
CA HIS A 41 10.49 10.95 6.11
C HIS A 41 10.22 11.59 4.74
N LEU A 42 9.41 10.93 3.90
CA LEU A 42 9.09 11.35 2.52
C LEU A 42 7.79 12.16 2.44
N GLY A 43 6.94 12.10 3.47
CA GLY A 43 5.61 12.70 3.44
C GLY A 43 4.58 11.87 2.68
N ARG A 44 3.33 12.37 2.71
CA ARG A 44 2.16 11.69 2.13
C ARG A 44 2.13 11.68 0.61
N ASP A 45 2.72 12.70 -0.04
CA ASP A 45 2.68 12.81 -1.50
C ASP A 45 3.64 11.84 -2.21
N ARG A 46 4.59 11.27 -1.47
CA ARG A 46 5.66 10.38 -1.97
C ARG A 46 5.62 8.97 -1.38
N THR A 47 4.63 8.66 -0.54
CA THR A 47 4.44 7.36 0.10
C THR A 47 3.07 6.79 -0.25
N TYR A 48 3.04 5.60 -0.86
CA TYR A 48 1.83 5.00 -1.42
C TYR A 48 1.50 3.66 -0.78
N MET A 49 0.22 3.44 -0.52
CA MET A 49 -0.32 2.15 -0.09
C MET A 49 -0.95 1.45 -1.30
N VAL A 50 -0.52 0.23 -1.59
CA VAL A 50 -1.04 -0.59 -2.70
C VAL A 50 -1.71 -1.83 -2.12
N MET A 51 -2.95 -2.12 -2.54
CA MET A 51 -3.68 -3.27 -2.00
C MET A 51 -4.70 -3.81 -2.99
N GLU A 52 -5.16 -5.04 -2.77
CA GLU A 52 -6.28 -5.58 -3.53
C GLU A 52 -7.61 -4.93 -3.10
N HIS A 53 -8.43 -4.51 -4.07
CA HIS A 53 -9.69 -3.81 -3.83
C HIS A 53 -10.73 -4.64 -3.05
N LYS A 54 -10.69 -5.98 -3.21
CA LYS A 54 -11.68 -6.90 -2.65
C LYS A 54 -11.25 -7.56 -1.33
N GLY A 55 -10.07 -7.22 -0.80
CA GLY A 55 -9.64 -7.72 0.49
C GLY A 55 -10.27 -6.89 1.60
N ASP A 56 -11.09 -7.49 2.47
CA ASP A 56 -11.48 -6.92 3.76
C ASP A 56 -10.26 -6.92 4.70
N LEU A 57 -9.24 -6.14 4.33
CA LEU A 57 -8.04 -5.93 5.12
C LEU A 57 -8.33 -4.88 6.18
N LYS A 58 -8.09 -5.24 7.43
CA LYS A 58 -8.17 -4.29 8.53
C LYS A 58 -6.98 -3.35 8.48
N ILE A 59 -7.20 -2.14 7.97
CA ILE A 59 -6.21 -1.08 7.92
C ILE A 59 -6.24 -0.27 9.23
N PRO A 60 -5.09 0.02 9.87
CA PRO A 60 -5.01 0.94 10.99
C PRO A 60 -5.62 2.31 10.63
N THR A 61 -6.43 2.87 11.53
CA THR A 61 -7.14 4.14 11.27
C THR A 61 -6.20 5.31 11.01
N ASP A 62 -4.99 5.26 11.58
CA ASP A 62 -3.94 6.26 11.37
C ASP A 62 -3.47 6.33 9.91
N LEU A 63 -3.65 5.25 9.14
CA LEU A 63 -3.28 5.17 7.72
C LEU A 63 -4.44 5.54 6.77
N LEU A 64 -5.65 5.80 7.27
CA LEU A 64 -6.80 6.20 6.43
C LEU A 64 -6.60 7.55 5.72
N GLY A 65 -5.63 8.35 6.16
CA GLY A 65 -5.23 9.59 5.47
C GLY A 65 -4.41 9.36 4.19
N ILE A 66 -4.11 8.11 3.84
CA ILE A 66 -3.37 7.71 2.65
C ILE A 66 -4.34 6.93 1.76
N ALA A 67 -4.76 7.56 0.66
CA ALA A 67 -5.64 6.88 -0.29
C ALA A 67 -4.89 5.69 -0.92
N PRO A 68 -5.41 4.46 -0.82
CA PRO A 68 -4.78 3.30 -1.45
C PRO A 68 -4.90 3.35 -2.97
N ILE A 69 -3.85 2.89 -3.64
CA ILE A 69 -3.89 2.54 -5.06
C ILE A 69 -4.27 1.07 -5.15
N THR A 70 -5.51 0.80 -5.58
CA THR A 70 -6.04 -0.57 -5.56
C THR A 70 -5.96 -1.27 -6.90
N TYR A 71 -5.76 -2.58 -6.89
CA TYR A 71 -5.93 -3.45 -8.06
C TYR A 71 -7.00 -4.51 -7.82
N VAL A 72 -7.46 -5.15 -8.90
CA VAL A 72 -8.40 -6.29 -8.82
C VAL A 72 -7.70 -7.51 -9.42
N SER A 73 -7.48 -8.54 -8.60
CA SER A 73 -6.99 -9.83 -9.11
C SER A 73 -8.18 -10.60 -9.68
N ALA A 74 -8.07 -11.02 -10.94
CA ALA A 74 -9.03 -11.96 -11.53
C ALA A 74 -8.40 -13.36 -11.55
N LYS A 75 -9.24 -14.39 -11.45
CA LYS A 75 -8.77 -15.76 -11.61
C LYS A 75 -8.09 -15.90 -12.98
N ASP A 76 -6.85 -16.39 -12.97
CA ASP A 76 -5.99 -16.58 -14.16
C ASP A 76 -5.47 -15.29 -14.84
N SER A 77 -5.64 -14.10 -14.23
CA SER A 77 -5.00 -12.89 -14.76
C SER A 77 -3.50 -12.88 -14.48
N LYS A 78 -2.70 -12.49 -15.49
CA LYS A 78 -1.27 -12.23 -15.31
C LYS A 78 -1.07 -10.99 -14.43
N LEU A 79 -0.09 -11.06 -13.52
CA LEU A 79 0.25 -9.98 -12.60
C LEU A 79 0.56 -8.65 -13.32
N GLU A 80 1.20 -8.73 -14.49
CA GLU A 80 1.51 -7.59 -15.36
C GLU A 80 0.25 -6.80 -15.75
N VAL A 81 -0.83 -7.52 -16.06
CA VAL A 81 -2.12 -6.92 -16.43
C VAL A 81 -2.81 -6.36 -15.20
N THR A 82 -2.81 -7.12 -14.11
CA THR A 82 -3.42 -6.73 -12.83
C THR A 82 -2.82 -5.46 -12.24
N LEU A 83 -1.48 -5.33 -12.29
CA LEU A 83 -0.76 -4.19 -11.72
C LEU A 83 -0.54 -3.06 -12.73
N GLY A 84 -0.94 -3.21 -13.99
CA GLY A 84 -0.73 -2.20 -15.03
C GLY A 84 -1.25 -0.82 -14.63
N THR A 85 -2.45 -0.75 -14.06
CA THR A 85 -3.03 0.51 -13.56
C THR A 85 -2.25 1.06 -12.36
N VAL A 86 -1.86 0.22 -11.41
CA VAL A 86 -1.06 0.62 -10.24
C VAL A 86 0.27 1.24 -10.68
N CYS A 87 0.99 0.56 -11.57
CA CYS A 87 2.26 1.04 -12.10
C CYS A 87 2.10 2.35 -12.88
N THR A 88 1.01 2.50 -13.63
CA THR A 88 0.72 3.73 -14.39
C THR A 88 0.48 4.92 -13.47
N GLU A 89 -0.31 4.74 -12.41
CA GLU A 89 -0.56 5.78 -11.42
C GLU A 89 0.71 6.17 -10.65
N LEU A 90 1.49 5.19 -10.18
CA LEU A 90 2.77 5.44 -9.51
C LEU A 90 3.74 6.19 -10.44
N ALA A 91 3.88 5.74 -11.69
CA ALA A 91 4.75 6.38 -12.67
C ALA A 91 4.33 7.83 -12.97
N LYS A 92 3.03 8.10 -13.01
CA LYS A 92 2.50 9.46 -13.17
C LYS A 92 2.94 10.35 -12.01
N ARG A 93 2.73 9.91 -10.76
CA ARG A 93 3.11 10.68 -9.56
C ARG A 93 4.62 10.93 -9.47
N VAL A 94 5.42 9.91 -9.76
CA VAL A 94 6.88 10.03 -9.78
C VAL A 94 7.35 11.06 -10.81
N ARG A 95 6.76 11.07 -12.01
CA ARG A 95 7.08 12.06 -13.06
C ARG A 95 6.62 13.47 -12.69
N GLU A 96 5.48 13.61 -12.03
CA GLU A 96 4.94 14.91 -11.59
C GLU A 96 5.79 15.55 -10.50
N LEU A 97 6.28 14.75 -9.53
CA LEU A 97 7.00 15.25 -8.35
C LEU A 97 8.52 15.26 -8.50
N GLY A 98 9.09 14.46 -9.42
CA GLY A 98 10.53 14.33 -9.64
C GLY A 98 11.30 13.71 -8.47
N ALA A 99 12.58 13.42 -8.69
CA ALA A 99 13.52 13.03 -7.63
C ALA A 99 13.80 14.22 -6.68
N MET A 100 14.19 13.94 -5.44
CA MET A 100 14.58 14.98 -4.47
C MET A 100 16.05 15.36 -4.58
#